data_AF-A0A6I1Q607-F1
#
_entry.id   AF-A0A6I1Q607-F1
#
_cell.length_a   1.000
_cell.length_b   1.000
_cell.length_c   1.000
_cell.angle_alpha   90.00
_cell.angle_beta   90.00
_cell.angle_gamma   90.00
#
_symmetry.space_group_name_H-M   'P 1'
#
loop_
_entity.id
_entity.type
_entity.pdbx_description
1 polymer ?
#
loop_
_entity_poly.entity_id
_entity_poly.type
_entity_poly.pdbx_seq_one_letter_code
_entity_poly.pdbx_strand_id
1 'polypeptide(L)'
;MTQTNQAHTLPLKSLHLPPEPSAWPLAWGYWGGLALIVIVLLAAFITHKKIRNRNRAKKAALHILNQPAHQLTISEAQELLRQAALSYFPREDIANLTGDEWLSFLDSQLSTPRFMAKNEQWQIGLYSSGVNEHHTNLALIEDCAYWLEHALPPKRKYRNWNES
;
A
#
# COMPACT_ATOMS: atom_id res chain seq x y z
N MET A 1 -20.43 64.88 84.96
CA MET A 1 -20.89 64.92 83.55
C MET A 1 -20.00 63.97 82.77
N THR A 2 -20.55 62.82 82.38
CA THR A 2 -19.87 61.77 81.60
C THR A 2 -20.09 62.05 80.12
N GLN A 3 -19.02 62.05 79.32
CA GLN A 3 -19.16 62.00 77.86
C GLN A 3 -18.19 60.94 77.33
N THR A 4 -18.74 59.80 76.93
CA THR A 4 -18.04 58.69 76.32
C THR A 4 -17.78 59.01 74.85
N ASN A 5 -16.51 59.01 74.44
CA ASN A 5 -16.09 59.19 73.07
C ASN A 5 -16.54 57.98 72.23
N GLN A 6 -17.51 58.17 71.33
CA GLN A 6 -18.00 57.14 70.42
C GLN A 6 -17.10 57.10 69.18
N ALA A 7 -16.19 56.13 69.11
CA ALA A 7 -15.39 55.88 67.92
C ALA A 7 -16.32 55.39 66.78
N HIS A 8 -16.56 56.24 65.79
CA HIS A 8 -17.22 55.88 64.54
C HIS A 8 -16.27 54.97 63.73
N THR A 9 -16.56 53.67 63.67
CA THR A 9 -15.87 52.75 62.77
C THR A 9 -16.54 52.78 61.40
N LEU A 10 -15.85 53.32 60.39
CA LEU A 10 -16.33 53.25 59.01
C LEU A 10 -16.46 51.78 58.58
N PRO A 11 -17.58 51.37 57.95
CA PRO A 11 -17.73 50.01 57.46
C PRO A 11 -16.78 49.81 56.28
N LEU A 12 -15.72 49.03 56.48
CA LEU A 12 -14.81 48.65 55.39
C LEU A 12 -15.59 47.79 54.39
N LYS A 13 -15.69 48.29 53.15
CA LYS A 13 -16.31 47.57 52.04
C LYS A 13 -15.41 46.40 51.63
N SER A 14 -15.97 45.20 51.60
CA SER A 14 -15.28 43.97 51.22
C SER A 14 -14.71 44.07 49.81
N LEU A 15 -13.39 43.88 49.70
CA LEU A 15 -12.64 43.95 48.45
C LEU A 15 -12.82 42.62 47.70
N HIS A 16 -13.72 42.60 46.70
CA HIS A 16 -13.89 41.45 45.81
C HIS A 16 -12.66 41.33 44.91
N LEU A 17 -11.82 40.31 45.13
CA LEU A 17 -10.81 39.92 44.16
C LEU A 17 -11.49 39.34 42.91
N PRO A 18 -11.04 39.70 41.70
CA PRO A 18 -11.53 39.03 40.50
C PRO A 18 -11.19 37.54 40.59
N PRO A 19 -12.10 36.65 40.17
CA PRO A 19 -11.81 35.22 40.12
C PRO A 19 -10.55 35.01 39.28
N GLU A 20 -9.68 34.11 39.73
CA GLU A 20 -8.45 33.76 39.02
C GLU A 20 -8.79 33.44 37.56
N PRO A 21 -7.99 33.89 36.59
CA PRO A 21 -8.24 33.57 35.19
C PRO A 21 -8.24 32.04 35.07
N SER A 22 -9.43 31.47 34.85
CA SER A 22 -9.59 30.05 34.59
C SER A 22 -8.59 29.69 33.51
N ALA A 23 -7.61 28.84 33.85
CA ALA A 23 -6.53 28.38 32.98
C ALA A 23 -7.05 27.45 31.85
N TRP A 24 -8.20 27.79 31.29
CA TRP A 24 -8.84 27.12 30.19
C TRP A 24 -9.31 28.19 29.21
N PRO A 25 -8.48 28.43 28.21
CA PRO A 25 -8.97 28.12 26.88
C PRO A 25 -7.87 27.30 26.24
N LEU A 26 -7.89 25.99 26.44
CA LEU A 26 -7.20 25.12 25.49
C LEU A 26 -7.98 25.29 24.18
N ALA A 27 -7.59 26.33 23.42
CA ALA A 27 -8.29 26.80 22.25
C ALA A 27 -8.48 25.62 21.30
N TRP A 28 -9.66 25.51 20.70
CA TRP A 28 -10.03 24.38 19.85
C TRP A 28 -9.02 24.13 18.70
N GLY A 29 -8.16 25.10 18.39
CA GLY A 29 -7.04 24.97 17.46
C GLY A 29 -5.97 23.93 17.84
N TYR A 30 -5.72 23.66 19.13
CA TYR A 30 -4.77 22.60 19.54
C TYR A 30 -5.32 21.20 19.19
N TRP A 31 -6.63 21.01 19.31
CA TRP A 31 -7.28 19.78 18.89
C TRP A 31 -7.22 19.60 17.38
N GLY A 32 -7.33 20.68 16.61
CA GLY A 32 -7.10 20.65 15.16
C GLY A 32 -5.68 20.22 14.79
N GLY A 33 -4.66 20.78 15.46
CA GLY A 33 -3.26 20.37 15.27
C GLY A 33 -3.02 18.91 15.67
N LEU A 34 -3.57 18.47 16.80
CA LEU A 34 -3.46 17.08 17.25
C LEU A 34 -4.15 16.12 16.28
N ALA A 35 -5.36 16.45 15.80
CA ALA A 35 -6.09 15.66 14.82
C ALA A 35 -5.31 15.55 13.50
N LEU A 36 -4.71 16.64 13.03
CA LEU A 36 -3.88 16.64 11.82
C LEU A 36 -2.67 15.71 11.99
N ILE A 37 -1.97 15.80 13.12
CA ILE A 37 -0.82 14.93 13.42
C ILE A 37 -1.25 13.46 13.42
N VAL A 38 -2.38 13.13 14.06
CA VAL A 38 -2.92 11.76 14.08
C VAL A 38 -3.24 11.28 12.66
N ILE A 39 -3.87 12.11 11.83
CA ILE A 39 -4.19 11.77 10.43
C ILE A 39 -2.91 11.51 9.64
N VAL A 40 -1.90 12.37 9.78
CA VAL A 40 -0.61 12.21 9.07
C VAL A 40 0.09 10.92 9.51
N LEU A 41 0.13 10.64 10.81
CA LEU A 41 0.71 9.39 11.34
C LEU A 41 -0.05 8.16 10.85
N LEU A 42 -1.39 8.22 10.81
CA LEU A 42 -2.22 7.13 10.32
C LEU A 42 -1.97 6.87 8.82
N ALA A 43 -1.92 7.94 8.02
CA ALA A 43 -1.62 7.86 6.59
C ALA A 43 -0.20 7.30 6.35
N ALA A 44 0.79 7.78 7.09
CA ALA A 44 2.16 7.28 7.04
C ALA A 44 2.24 5.79 7.43
N PHE A 45 1.52 5.39 8.48
CA PHE A 45 1.50 4.00 8.93
C PHE A 45 0.86 3.06 7.89
N ILE A 46 -0.30 3.46 7.34
CA ILE A 46 -1.01 2.68 6.32
C ILE A 46 -0.16 2.57 5.05
N THR A 47 0.43 3.68 4.59
CA THR A 47 1.29 3.68 3.39
C THR A 47 2.55 2.84 3.61
N HIS A 48 3.20 2.97 4.76
CA HIS A 48 4.38 2.19 5.09
C HIS A 48 4.07 0.68 5.19
N LYS A 49 2.97 0.30 5.83
CA LYS A 49 2.50 -1.10 5.88
C LYS A 49 2.21 -1.63 4.49
N LYS A 50 1.55 -0.84 3.64
CA LYS A 50 1.22 -1.21 2.26
C LYS A 50 2.48 -1.41 1.41
N ILE A 51 3.44 -0.49 1.50
CA ILE A 51 4.73 -0.59 0.80
C ILE A 51 5.52 -1.80 1.29
N ARG A 52 5.58 -2.03 2.60
CA ARG A 52 6.28 -3.18 3.17
C ARG A 52 5.65 -4.50 2.73
N ASN A 53 4.32 -4.60 2.71
CA ASN A 53 3.64 -5.82 2.30
C ASN A 53 3.83 -6.11 0.80
N ARG A 54 3.79 -5.07 -0.03
CA ARG A 54 4.09 -5.12 -1.47
C ARG A 54 5.51 -5.61 -1.75
N ASN A 55 6.49 -5.04 -1.06
CA ASN A 55 7.90 -5.45 -1.20
C ASN A 55 8.12 -6.89 -0.74
N ARG A 56 7.39 -7.36 0.28
CA ARG A 56 7.42 -8.76 0.71
C ARG A 56 6.84 -9.70 -0.34
N ALA A 57 5.73 -9.35 -0.98
CA ALA A 57 5.14 -10.16 -2.05
C ALA A 57 6.11 -10.34 -3.23
N LYS A 58 6.73 -9.25 -3.70
CA LYS A 58 7.77 -9.33 -4.76
C LYS A 58 8.95 -10.21 -4.33
N LYS A 59 9.49 -9.99 -3.13
CA LYS A 59 10.64 -10.76 -2.63
C LYS A 59 10.31 -12.24 -2.43
N ALA A 60 9.14 -12.55 -1.92
CA ALA A 60 8.70 -13.94 -1.72
C ALA A 60 8.55 -14.66 -3.06
N ALA A 61 7.89 -14.03 -4.04
CA ALA A 61 7.73 -14.61 -5.37
C ALA A 61 9.09 -14.81 -6.07
N LEU A 62 9.98 -13.80 -6.07
CA LEU A 62 11.32 -13.96 -6.63
C LEU A 62 12.14 -15.04 -5.91
N HIS A 63 12.01 -15.17 -4.59
CA HIS A 63 12.69 -16.21 -3.83
C HIS A 63 12.19 -17.61 -4.19
N ILE A 64 10.90 -17.77 -4.52
CA ILE A 64 10.34 -19.04 -4.96
C ILE A 64 10.76 -19.34 -6.41
N LEU A 65 10.76 -18.34 -7.30
CA LEU A 65 11.17 -18.51 -8.71
C LEU A 65 12.68 -18.79 -8.85
N ASN A 66 13.53 -18.24 -7.97
CA ASN A 66 14.98 -18.43 -8.01
C ASN A 66 15.46 -19.69 -7.26
N GLN A 67 14.58 -20.44 -6.61
CA GLN A 67 14.98 -21.73 -6.05
C GLN A 67 15.31 -22.72 -7.17
N PRO A 68 16.32 -23.59 -6.99
CA PRO A 68 16.80 -24.48 -8.05
C PRO A 68 15.72 -25.46 -8.54
N ALA A 69 14.99 -24.99 -9.55
CA ALA A 69 14.49 -25.58 -10.79
C ALA A 69 13.87 -26.99 -10.85
N HIS A 70 13.76 -27.77 -9.77
CA HIS A 70 13.28 -29.15 -9.92
C HIS A 70 11.79 -29.40 -9.63
N GLN A 71 11.03 -28.39 -9.20
CA GLN A 71 9.62 -28.60 -8.84
C GLN A 71 8.66 -27.48 -9.24
N LEU A 72 9.14 -26.33 -9.72
CA LEU A 72 8.23 -25.23 -10.01
C LEU A 72 7.51 -25.46 -11.35
N THR A 73 6.20 -25.60 -11.29
CA THR A 73 5.37 -25.73 -12.51
C THR A 73 5.12 -24.35 -13.11
N ILE A 74 4.92 -24.28 -14.44
CA ILE A 74 4.56 -23.03 -15.14
C ILE A 74 3.34 -22.37 -14.48
N SER A 75 2.35 -23.18 -14.09
CA SER A 75 1.13 -22.73 -13.40
C SER A 75 1.43 -22.06 -12.06
N GLU A 76 2.38 -22.60 -11.28
CA GLU A 76 2.79 -21.99 -10.00
C GLU A 76 3.53 -20.68 -10.24
N ALA A 77 4.41 -20.61 -11.24
CA ALA A 77 5.07 -19.37 -11.62
C ALA A 77 4.05 -18.29 -12.06
N GLN A 78 3.02 -18.68 -12.82
CA GLN A 78 1.96 -17.77 -13.24
C GLN A 78 1.07 -17.34 -12.07
N GLU A 79 0.78 -18.22 -11.11
CA GLU A 79 0.03 -17.87 -9.91
C GLU A 79 0.82 -16.88 -9.04
N LEU A 80 2.12 -17.11 -8.84
CA LEU A 80 3.00 -16.19 -8.11
C LEU A 80 3.08 -14.82 -8.80
N LEU A 81 3.17 -14.81 -10.13
CA LEU A 81 3.11 -13.58 -10.93
C LEU A 81 1.78 -12.83 -10.70
N ARG A 82 0.65 -13.55 -10.71
CA ARG A 82 -0.68 -12.97 -10.47
C ARG A 82 -0.82 -12.45 -9.04
N GLN A 83 -0.36 -13.19 -8.04
CA GLN A 83 -0.34 -12.76 -6.64
C GLN A 83 0.54 -11.50 -6.47
N ALA A 84 1.69 -11.46 -7.12
CA ALA A 84 2.56 -10.29 -7.12
C ALA A 84 1.84 -9.09 -7.76
N ALA A 85 1.25 -9.24 -8.95
CA ALA A 85 0.50 -8.17 -9.63
C ALA A 85 -0.65 -7.63 -8.75
N LEU A 86 -1.49 -8.51 -8.19
CA LEU A 86 -2.61 -8.12 -7.32
C LEU A 86 -2.18 -7.37 -6.04
N SER A 87 -0.91 -7.52 -5.61
CA SER A 87 -0.40 -6.75 -4.47
C SER A 87 -0.07 -5.29 -4.82
N TYR A 88 0.30 -5.01 -6.08
CA TYR A 88 0.72 -3.69 -6.54
C TYR A 88 -0.40 -2.91 -7.23
N PHE A 89 -1.26 -3.60 -7.98
CA PHE A 89 -2.33 -3.01 -8.77
C PHE A 89 -3.71 -3.21 -8.12
N PRO A 90 -4.72 -2.38 -8.47
CA PRO A 90 -6.09 -2.57 -7.99
C PRO A 90 -6.68 -3.91 -8.46
N ARG A 91 -7.38 -4.60 -7.55
CA ARG A 91 -7.98 -5.91 -7.82
C ARG A 91 -9.09 -5.83 -8.87
N GLU A 92 -9.85 -4.75 -8.90
CA GLU A 92 -10.99 -4.55 -9.81
C GLU A 92 -10.58 -4.61 -11.29
N ASP A 93 -9.42 -4.04 -11.62
CA ASP A 93 -8.95 -3.95 -13.01
C ASP A 93 -8.34 -5.27 -13.52
N ILE A 94 -7.73 -6.06 -12.63
CA ILE A 94 -6.87 -7.19 -13.03
C ILE A 94 -7.45 -8.55 -12.65
N ALA A 95 -8.30 -8.63 -11.63
CA ALA A 95 -8.83 -9.93 -11.18
C ALA A 95 -9.69 -10.62 -12.24
N ASN A 96 -10.30 -9.86 -13.15
CA ASN A 96 -11.11 -10.39 -14.24
C ASN A 96 -10.28 -10.77 -15.48
N LEU A 97 -9.03 -10.31 -15.59
CA LEU A 97 -8.19 -10.58 -16.76
C LEU A 97 -7.75 -12.05 -16.76
N THR A 98 -8.06 -12.74 -17.85
CA THR A 98 -7.72 -14.15 -18.06
C THR A 98 -7.21 -14.39 -19.49
N GLY A 99 -6.47 -15.48 -19.70
CA GLY A 99 -5.94 -15.83 -21.01
C GLY A 99 -5.14 -14.71 -21.68
N ASP A 100 -5.55 -14.34 -22.88
CA ASP A 100 -4.85 -13.35 -23.72
C ASP A 100 -4.84 -11.95 -23.11
N GLU A 101 -5.94 -11.55 -22.47
CA GLU A 101 -6.03 -10.24 -21.81
C GLU A 101 -5.02 -10.12 -20.66
N TRP A 102 -4.80 -11.22 -19.94
CA TRP A 102 -3.80 -11.28 -18.88
C TRP A 102 -2.38 -11.12 -19.45
N LEU A 103 -2.05 -11.83 -20.53
CA LEU A 103 -0.74 -11.72 -21.17
C LEU A 103 -0.51 -10.33 -21.79
N SER A 104 -1.54 -9.73 -22.38
CA SER A 104 -1.51 -8.37 -22.91
C SER A 104 -1.23 -7.34 -21.81
N PHE A 105 -1.89 -7.49 -20.67
CA PHE A 105 -1.59 -6.69 -19.48
C PHE A 105 -0.15 -6.86 -19.02
N LEU A 106 0.40 -8.08 -19.00
CA LEU A 106 1.79 -8.27 -18.61
C LEU A 106 2.75 -7.52 -19.53
N ASP A 107 2.53 -7.59 -20.84
CA ASP A 107 3.31 -6.87 -21.83
C ASP A 107 3.19 -5.35 -21.71
N SER A 108 2.03 -4.85 -21.28
CA SER A 108 1.83 -3.42 -21.06
C SER A 108 2.70 -2.82 -19.95
N GLN A 109 3.09 -3.66 -18.99
CA GLN A 109 3.91 -3.25 -17.86
C GLN A 109 5.40 -3.36 -18.18
N LEU A 110 5.75 -3.90 -19.35
CA LEU A 110 7.10 -4.03 -19.85
C LEU A 110 7.36 -3.00 -20.97
N SER A 111 8.64 -2.66 -21.15
CA SER A 111 9.04 -1.85 -22.31
C SER A 111 9.12 -2.67 -23.59
N THR A 112 9.27 -3.99 -23.46
CA THR A 112 9.41 -4.94 -24.56
C THR A 112 8.40 -6.06 -24.35
N PRO A 113 7.43 -6.24 -25.27
CA PRO A 113 6.45 -7.33 -25.15
C PRO A 113 7.16 -8.67 -25.31
N ARG A 114 6.95 -9.58 -24.36
CA ARG A 114 7.53 -10.94 -24.31
C ARG A 114 6.46 -12.02 -24.22
N PHE A 115 5.33 -11.72 -23.58
CA PHE A 115 4.28 -12.69 -23.27
C PHE A 115 3.39 -12.97 -24.47
N MET A 116 2.91 -11.93 -25.16
CA MET A 116 2.03 -12.09 -26.33
C MET A 116 2.76 -12.74 -27.50
N ALA A 117 4.05 -12.48 -27.67
CA ALA A 117 4.87 -13.14 -28.69
C ALA A 117 4.96 -14.66 -28.48
N LYS A 118 4.79 -15.15 -27.25
CA LYS A 118 4.85 -16.56 -26.88
C LYS A 118 3.49 -17.12 -26.44
N ASN A 119 2.38 -16.51 -26.86
CA ASN A 119 1.05 -16.89 -26.39
C ASN A 119 0.78 -18.39 -26.56
N GLU A 120 1.02 -18.94 -27.76
CA GLU A 120 0.84 -20.38 -28.02
C GLU A 120 1.61 -21.26 -27.04
N GLN A 121 2.87 -20.91 -26.73
CA GLN A 121 3.70 -21.65 -25.78
C GLN A 121 3.15 -21.57 -24.35
N TRP A 122 2.62 -20.41 -23.96
CA TRP A 122 1.93 -20.23 -22.68
C TRP A 122 0.65 -21.06 -22.59
N GLN A 123 -0.20 -21.06 -23.62
CA GLN A 123 -1.42 -21.87 -23.64
C GLN A 123 -1.05 -23.35 -23.51
N ILE A 124 -0.13 -23.85 -24.33
CA ILE A 124 0.30 -25.25 -24.27
C ILE A 124 0.88 -25.57 -22.90
N GLY A 125 1.76 -24.73 -22.35
CA GLY A 125 2.40 -24.96 -21.05
C GLY A 125 1.48 -24.92 -19.83
N LEU A 126 0.37 -24.18 -19.91
CA LEU A 126 -0.61 -24.06 -18.83
C LEU A 126 -1.68 -25.17 -18.87
N TYR A 127 -2.07 -25.61 -20.07
CA TYR A 127 -3.13 -26.61 -20.24
C TYR A 127 -2.62 -28.03 -20.46
N SER A 128 -1.39 -28.21 -20.95
CA SER A 128 -0.75 -29.53 -21.03
C SER A 128 0.14 -29.75 -19.82
N SER A 129 -0.40 -30.45 -18.81
CA SER A 129 0.31 -30.78 -17.58
C SER A 129 1.56 -31.64 -17.84
N GLY A 130 2.68 -30.99 -18.19
CA GLY A 130 4.01 -31.60 -18.24
C GLY A 130 4.43 -32.23 -19.57
N VAL A 131 3.74 -31.97 -20.69
CA VAL A 131 4.12 -32.55 -22.00
C VAL A 131 5.19 -31.72 -22.74
N ASN A 132 5.50 -30.52 -22.25
CA ASN A 132 6.48 -29.63 -22.86
C ASN A 132 7.92 -29.94 -22.44
N GLU A 133 8.83 -29.69 -23.38
CA GLU A 133 10.27 -29.77 -23.14
C GLU A 133 10.66 -28.92 -21.93
N HIS A 134 11.47 -29.52 -21.03
CA HIS A 134 11.95 -28.85 -19.81
C HIS A 134 12.62 -27.50 -20.10
N HIS A 135 13.28 -27.35 -21.25
CA HIS A 135 13.91 -26.09 -21.67
C HIS A 135 12.88 -24.99 -21.94
N THR A 136 11.75 -25.32 -22.58
CA THR A 136 10.65 -24.39 -22.83
C THR A 136 9.99 -23.94 -21.52
N ASN A 137 9.79 -24.88 -20.59
CA ASN A 137 9.21 -24.55 -19.27
C ASN A 137 10.11 -23.60 -18.48
N LEU A 138 11.43 -23.82 -18.51
CA LEU A 138 12.40 -22.91 -17.88
C LEU A 138 12.37 -21.53 -18.51
N ALA A 139 12.30 -21.42 -19.84
CA ALA A 139 12.25 -20.13 -20.53
C ALA A 139 11.00 -19.31 -20.17
N LEU A 140 9.85 -19.97 -20.00
CA LEU A 140 8.60 -19.33 -19.56
C LEU A 140 8.67 -18.87 -18.09
N ILE A 141 9.28 -19.68 -17.21
CA ILE A 141 9.49 -19.30 -15.80
C ILE A 141 10.47 -18.12 -15.71
N GLU A 142 11.49 -18.08 -16.56
CA GLU A 142 12.43 -16.95 -16.65
C GLU A 142 11.72 -15.67 -17.10
N ASP A 143 10.79 -15.75 -18.07
CA ASP A 143 9.96 -14.62 -18.48
C ASP A 143 9.13 -14.06 -17.29
N CYS A 144 8.59 -14.94 -16.43
CA CYS A 144 7.93 -14.52 -15.19
C CYS A 144 8.89 -13.80 -14.23
N ALA A 145 10.07 -14.37 -13.98
CA ALA A 145 11.07 -13.74 -13.10
C ALA A 145 11.48 -12.36 -13.60
N TYR A 146 11.70 -12.24 -14.91
CA TYR A 146 12.02 -10.97 -15.57
C TYR A 146 10.92 -9.93 -15.37
N TRP A 147 9.66 -10.32 -15.52
CA TRP A 147 8.52 -9.42 -15.29
C TRP A 147 8.46 -8.95 -13.84
N LEU A 148 8.58 -9.86 -12.86
CA LEU A 148 8.58 -9.49 -11.44
C LEU A 148 9.69 -8.49 -11.10
N GLU A 149 10.83 -8.60 -11.75
CA GLU A 149 11.95 -7.70 -11.53
C GLU A 149 11.74 -6.33 -12.17
N HIS A 150 11.29 -6.28 -13.42
CA HIS A 150 11.24 -5.08 -14.26
C HIS A 150 9.90 -4.33 -14.23
N ALA A 151 8.78 -5.04 -14.05
CA ALA A 151 7.45 -4.43 -14.02
C ALA A 151 7.08 -3.86 -12.63
N LEU A 152 7.68 -4.38 -11.56
CA LEU A 152 7.41 -3.97 -10.18
C LEU A 152 8.60 -3.21 -9.59
N PRO A 153 8.41 -2.04 -8.95
CA PRO A 153 7.15 -1.35 -8.69
C PRO A 153 6.59 -0.64 -9.93
N PRO A 154 5.26 -0.66 -10.14
CA PRO A 154 4.65 -0.05 -11.31
C PRO A 154 4.90 1.45 -11.30
N LYS A 155 5.48 1.95 -12.39
CA LYS A 155 5.63 3.39 -12.63
C LYS A 155 4.23 3.99 -12.82
N ARG A 156 4.01 5.23 -12.37
CA ARG A 156 2.71 5.95 -12.47
C ARG A 156 2.04 5.82 -13.85
N LYS A 157 2.84 5.75 -14.91
CA LYS A 157 2.40 5.63 -16.31
C LYS A 157 1.58 4.37 -16.60
N TYR A 158 1.82 3.27 -15.89
CA TYR A 158 1.21 1.97 -16.21
C TYR A 158 0.04 1.59 -15.29
N ARG A 159 -0.42 2.55 -14.46
CA ARG A 159 -1.54 2.35 -13.54
C ARG A 159 -2.89 2.32 -14.25
N ASN A 160 -3.01 2.94 -15.42
CA ASN A 160 -4.26 3.13 -16.16
C ASN A 160 -4.25 2.30 -17.47
N TRP A 161 -3.99 0.99 -17.38
CA TRP A 161 -3.97 0.11 -18.55
C TRP A 161 -5.33 0.05 -19.27
N ASN A 162 -6.42 0.19 -18.52
CA ASN A 162 -7.81 0.14 -19.02
C ASN A 162 -8.30 1.44 -19.69
N GLU A 163 -7.52 2.52 -19.69
CA GLU A 163 -7.91 3.81 -20.30
C GLU A 163 -7.32 4.01 -21.72
N SER A 164 -6.73 2.97 -22.32
CA SER A 164 -6.07 3.01 -23.64
C SER A 164 -6.96 2.44 -24.73
#